data_AF-A0A5A7S1V2-F1
#
_entry.id   AF-A0A5A7S1V2-F1
#
_cell.length_a   1.000
_cell.length_b   1.000
_cell.length_c   1.000
_cell.angle_alpha   90.00
_cell.angle_beta   90.00
_cell.angle_gamma   90.00
#
_symmetry.space_group_name_H-M   'P 1'
#
loop_
_entity.id
_entity.type
_entity.pdbx_description
1 polymer ?
#
loop_
_entity_poly.entity_id
_entity_poly.type
_entity_poly.pdbx_seq_one_letter_code
_entity_poly.pdbx_strand_id
1 'polypeptide(L)'
;MPAIIRAYKTVVPEQIIGEKVIEENRKRMKKRDVISGTIAGGIVSVLPGVSSAIATTIALITRKERNRENTISILSATNTATNFFVLATLFILLKARSGFAIAISKLVSVEKWDKIIFPYPFNLFLIATIISSLLSYYATLKIGRVVAKNISNISYSSLLKISLAIIILMVFIFNGILGMLILFVASSIGLLCLEFKVRRSVCMGILLLPLILRYFL
;
A
#
# COMPACT_ATOMS: atom_id res chain seq x y z
N MET A 1 12.99 17.29 -6.64
CA MET A 1 12.95 18.20 -7.80
C MET A 1 13.13 17.52 -9.17
N PRO A 2 14.14 16.65 -9.43
CA PRO A 2 14.36 16.10 -10.78
C PRO A 2 13.25 15.19 -11.32
N ALA A 3 12.56 14.43 -10.46
CA ALA A 3 11.42 13.61 -10.88
C ALA A 3 10.22 14.44 -11.38
N ILE A 4 9.94 15.57 -10.71
CA ILE A 4 8.85 16.48 -11.05
C ILE A 4 9.17 17.21 -12.36
N ILE A 5 10.43 17.62 -12.56
CA ILE A 5 10.88 18.26 -13.82
C ILE A 5 10.78 17.27 -14.99
N ARG A 6 11.17 16.00 -14.80
CA ARG A 6 11.00 14.94 -15.82
C ARG A 6 9.53 14.67 -16.14
N ALA A 7 8.68 14.69 -15.13
CA ALA A 7 7.27 14.37 -15.29
C ALA A 7 6.40 15.59 -15.65
N TYR A 8 6.95 16.81 -15.63
CA TYR A 8 6.25 18.01 -16.11
C TYR A 8 5.93 17.96 -17.60
N LYS A 9 6.66 17.14 -18.37
CA LYS A 9 6.45 16.93 -19.80
C LYS A 9 5.52 15.75 -20.14
N THR A 10 5.06 14.99 -19.14
CA THR A 10 4.22 13.82 -19.42
C THR A 10 2.75 14.22 -19.51
N VAL A 11 2.13 13.93 -20.65
CA VAL A 11 0.68 14.05 -20.87
C VAL A 11 0.03 12.74 -20.44
N VAL A 12 -1.07 12.84 -19.68
CA VAL A 12 -1.86 11.66 -19.29
C VAL A 12 -2.55 11.11 -20.55
N PRO A 13 -2.34 9.84 -20.93
CA PRO A 13 -3.00 9.28 -22.10
C PRO A 13 -4.52 9.18 -21.88
N GLU A 14 -5.29 9.28 -22.95
CA GLU A 14 -6.73 9.05 -22.92
C GLU A 14 -7.06 7.66 -22.37
N GLN A 15 -8.06 7.60 -21.50
CA GLN A 15 -8.48 6.36 -20.85
C GLN A 15 -9.57 5.68 -21.69
N ILE A 16 -9.40 4.40 -21.99
CA ILE A 16 -10.39 3.61 -22.71
C ILE A 16 -11.33 2.96 -21.68
N ILE A 17 -12.56 3.45 -21.57
CA ILE A 17 -13.55 3.04 -20.54
C ILE A 17 -14.62 2.10 -21.14
N GLY A 18 -14.22 1.20 -22.03
CA GLY A 18 -15.13 0.21 -22.62
C GLY A 18 -15.34 -1.00 -21.71
N GLU A 19 -16.59 -1.44 -21.51
CA GLU A 19 -16.90 -2.65 -20.73
C GLU A 19 -16.17 -3.90 -21.27
N LYS A 20 -16.06 -4.03 -22.60
CA LYS A 20 -15.29 -5.10 -23.25
C LYS A 20 -13.82 -5.13 -22.83
N VAL A 21 -13.18 -3.97 -22.70
CA VAL A 21 -11.77 -3.86 -22.27
C VAL A 21 -11.60 -4.26 -20.80
N ILE A 22 -12.55 -3.87 -19.95
CA ILE A 22 -12.56 -4.27 -18.54
C ILE A 22 -12.71 -5.79 -18.41
N GLU A 23 -13.56 -6.39 -19.22
CA GLU A 23 -13.80 -7.83 -19.21
C GLU A 23 -12.60 -8.64 -19.74
N GLU A 24 -11.93 -8.16 -20.79
CA GLU A 24 -10.67 -8.74 -21.25
C GLU A 24 -9.56 -8.66 -20.20
N ASN A 25 -9.41 -7.49 -19.56
CA ASN A 25 -8.44 -7.31 -18.48
C ASN A 25 -8.75 -8.22 -17.29
N ARG A 26 -10.03 -8.45 -16.98
CA ARG A 26 -10.46 -9.40 -15.96
C ARG A 26 -10.06 -10.83 -16.33
N LYS A 27 -10.21 -11.25 -17.59
CA LYS A 27 -9.77 -12.58 -18.06
C LYS A 27 -8.26 -12.77 -17.96
N ARG A 28 -7.48 -11.69 -18.10
CA ARG A 28 -6.02 -11.71 -17.95
C ARG A 28 -5.57 -11.86 -16.49
N MET A 29 -6.41 -11.52 -15.51
CA MET A 29 -6.12 -11.74 -14.10
C MET A 29 -6.21 -13.23 -13.77
N LYS A 30 -5.11 -13.81 -13.27
CA LYS A 30 -5.05 -15.23 -12.93
C LYS A 30 -5.37 -15.40 -11.44
N LYS A 31 -6.12 -16.45 -11.07
CA LYS A 31 -6.39 -16.77 -9.64
C LYS A 31 -5.11 -16.89 -8.81
N ARG A 32 -4.03 -17.38 -9.42
CA ARG A 32 -2.71 -17.49 -8.81
C ARG A 32 -2.13 -16.13 -8.40
N ASP A 33 -2.52 -15.04 -9.05
CA ASP A 33 -2.06 -13.67 -8.72
C ASP A 33 -2.66 -13.25 -7.39
N VAL A 34 -3.96 -13.49 -7.22
CA VAL A 34 -4.68 -13.23 -5.97
C VAL A 34 -4.06 -14.04 -4.83
N ILE A 35 -3.84 -15.35 -5.03
CA ILE A 35 -3.22 -16.21 -4.01
C ILE A 35 -1.83 -15.70 -3.63
N SER A 36 -0.98 -15.37 -4.61
CA SER A 36 0.36 -14.85 -4.33
C SER A 36 0.32 -13.52 -3.60
N GLY A 37 -0.62 -12.64 -3.94
CA GLY A 37 -0.84 -11.38 -3.23
C GLY A 37 -1.31 -11.61 -1.81
N THR A 38 -2.24 -12.55 -1.57
CA THR A 38 -2.71 -12.88 -0.23
C THR A 38 -1.59 -13.40 0.66
N ILE A 39 -0.75 -14.31 0.15
CA ILE A 39 0.42 -14.82 0.87
C ILE A 39 1.40 -13.69 1.18
N ALA A 40 1.71 -12.84 0.18
CA ALA A 40 2.56 -11.67 0.37
C ALA A 40 1.98 -10.73 1.44
N GLY A 41 0.67 -10.53 1.47
CA GLY A 41 -0.01 -9.69 2.46
C GLY A 41 0.08 -10.25 3.87
N GLY A 42 0.01 -11.58 4.02
CA GLY A 42 0.25 -12.27 5.28
C GLY A 42 1.69 -12.08 5.78
N ILE A 43 2.67 -12.27 4.91
CA ILE A 43 4.10 -12.04 5.22
C ILE A 43 4.31 -10.60 5.74
N VAL A 44 3.76 -9.60 5.04
CA VAL A 44 3.85 -8.17 5.40
C VAL A 44 3.27 -7.89 6.79
N SER A 45 2.19 -8.58 7.15
CA SER A 45 1.51 -8.31 8.42
C SER A 45 2.33 -8.74 9.65
N VAL A 46 3.15 -9.79 9.50
CA VAL A 46 3.92 -10.38 10.59
C VAL A 46 5.33 -9.78 10.66
N LEU A 47 5.98 -9.60 9.51
CA LEU A 47 7.38 -9.19 9.43
C LEU A 47 7.54 -7.68 9.60
N PRO A 48 8.35 -7.22 10.57
CA PRO A 48 8.65 -5.81 10.71
C PRO A 48 9.48 -5.31 9.52
N GLY A 49 9.25 -4.07 9.08
CA GLY A 49 10.03 -3.43 8.02
C GLY A 49 9.70 -3.88 6.59
N VAL A 50 8.84 -4.90 6.40
CA VAL A 50 8.36 -5.30 5.08
C VAL A 50 7.08 -4.53 4.76
N SER A 51 7.07 -3.76 3.66
CA SER A 51 5.86 -3.12 3.16
C SER A 51 5.18 -3.97 2.09
N SER A 52 3.88 -3.74 1.85
CA SER A 52 3.13 -4.39 0.77
C SER A 52 3.83 -4.21 -0.59
N ALA A 53 4.45 -3.06 -0.84
CA ALA A 53 5.21 -2.82 -2.07
C ALA A 53 6.41 -3.77 -2.23
N ILE A 54 7.16 -4.04 -1.15
CA ILE A 54 8.30 -4.97 -1.19
C ILE A 54 7.79 -6.40 -1.40
N ALA A 55 6.81 -6.83 -0.62
CA ALA A 55 6.28 -8.19 -0.73
C ALA A 55 5.63 -8.45 -2.09
N THR A 56 4.89 -7.48 -2.65
CA THR A 56 4.39 -7.54 -4.02
C THR A 56 5.53 -7.61 -5.03
N THR A 57 6.61 -6.84 -4.84
CA THR A 57 7.78 -6.89 -5.73
C THR A 57 8.44 -8.28 -5.71
N ILE A 58 8.57 -8.90 -4.54
CA ILE A 58 9.09 -10.26 -4.38
C ILE A 58 8.15 -11.27 -5.07
N ALA A 59 6.83 -11.15 -4.84
CA ALA A 59 5.82 -11.99 -5.51
C ALA A 59 5.83 -11.85 -7.04
N LEU A 60 6.22 -10.69 -7.57
CA LEU A 60 6.37 -10.44 -9.00
C LEU A 60 7.68 -10.99 -9.58
N ILE A 61 8.75 -11.08 -8.79
CA ILE A 61 10.02 -11.67 -9.26
C ILE A 61 9.87 -13.17 -9.49
N THR A 62 9.02 -13.84 -8.73
CA THR A 62 8.74 -15.28 -8.88
C THR A 62 7.79 -15.59 -10.05
N ARG A 63 7.38 -14.59 -10.84
CA ARG A 63 6.49 -14.73 -12.00
C ARG A 63 7.27 -14.73 -13.32
N LYS A 64 6.92 -15.68 -14.19
CA LYS A 64 7.46 -15.79 -15.57
C LYS A 64 6.89 -14.73 -16.52
N GLU A 65 5.62 -14.35 -16.33
CA GLU A 65 4.95 -13.30 -17.10
C GLU A 65 4.64 -12.11 -16.20
N ARG A 66 5.07 -10.92 -16.63
CA ARG A 66 4.87 -9.67 -15.89
C ARG A 66 4.04 -8.69 -16.71
N ASN A 67 2.73 -8.93 -16.74
CA ASN A 67 1.80 -7.97 -17.32
C ASN A 67 1.36 -6.93 -16.28
N ARG A 68 0.84 -5.80 -16.76
CA ARG A 68 0.41 -4.69 -15.91
C ARG A 68 -0.78 -5.09 -15.04
N GLU A 69 -1.70 -5.87 -15.60
CA GLU A 69 -2.90 -6.36 -14.92
C GLU A 69 -2.54 -7.29 -13.76
N ASN A 70 -1.58 -8.21 -13.98
CA ASN A 70 -1.07 -9.09 -12.92
C ASN A 70 -0.41 -8.30 -11.80
N THR A 71 0.38 -7.27 -12.14
CA THR A 71 1.01 -6.38 -11.16
C THR A 71 -0.03 -5.67 -10.28
N ILE A 72 -1.07 -5.14 -10.91
CA ILE A 72 -2.18 -4.47 -10.20
C ILE A 72 -2.94 -5.48 -9.34
N SER A 73 -3.23 -6.68 -9.86
CA SER A 73 -3.96 -7.73 -9.15
C SER A 73 -3.20 -8.20 -7.91
N ILE A 74 -1.91 -8.50 -8.02
CA ILE A 74 -1.07 -8.92 -6.89
C ILE A 74 -0.97 -7.81 -5.86
N LEU A 75 -0.74 -6.56 -6.29
CA LEU A 75 -0.62 -5.42 -5.37
C LEU A 75 -1.92 -5.19 -4.59
N SER A 76 -3.05 -5.18 -5.27
CA SER A 76 -4.37 -5.03 -4.65
C SER A 76 -4.68 -6.17 -3.70
N ALA A 77 -4.43 -7.42 -4.11
CA ALA A 77 -4.61 -8.59 -3.24
C ALA A 77 -3.69 -8.53 -2.00
N THR A 78 -2.43 -8.10 -2.17
CA THR A 78 -1.48 -7.89 -1.07
C THR A 78 -2.02 -6.87 -0.08
N ASN A 79 -2.43 -5.68 -0.55
CA ASN A 79 -2.87 -4.60 0.31
C ASN A 79 -4.16 -4.96 1.07
N THR A 80 -5.12 -5.59 0.38
CA THR A 80 -6.36 -6.05 1.02
C THR A 80 -6.06 -7.13 2.07
N ALA A 81 -5.27 -8.14 1.72
CA ALA A 81 -4.91 -9.21 2.65
C ALA A 81 -4.13 -8.68 3.86
N THR A 82 -3.20 -7.74 3.66
CA THR A 82 -2.47 -7.10 4.76
C THR A 82 -3.41 -6.50 5.80
N ASN A 83 -4.52 -5.85 5.41
CA ASN A 83 -5.45 -5.29 6.39
C ASN A 83 -6.09 -6.36 7.29
N PHE A 84 -6.52 -7.48 6.70
CA PHE A 84 -7.09 -8.62 7.46
C PHE A 84 -6.04 -9.27 8.36
N PHE A 85 -4.84 -9.56 7.83
CA PHE A 85 -3.81 -10.22 8.60
C PHE A 85 -3.17 -9.33 9.65
N VAL A 86 -3.09 -8.01 9.44
CA VAL A 86 -2.64 -7.06 10.47
C VAL A 86 -3.63 -7.03 11.64
N LEU A 87 -4.94 -7.11 11.38
CA LEU A 87 -5.94 -7.27 12.43
C LEU A 87 -5.69 -8.57 13.22
N ALA A 88 -5.53 -9.71 12.54
CA ALA A 88 -5.25 -10.98 13.22
C ALA A 88 -3.94 -10.92 14.02
N THR A 89 -2.90 -10.36 13.42
CA THR A 89 -1.57 -10.22 14.04
C THR A 89 -1.61 -9.33 15.27
N LEU A 90 -2.45 -8.28 15.30
CA LEU A 90 -2.63 -7.45 16.48
C LEU A 90 -3.12 -8.27 17.68
N PHE A 91 -4.09 -9.17 17.48
CA PHE A 91 -4.62 -10.00 18.57
C PHE A 91 -3.75 -11.21 18.91
N ILE A 92 -2.94 -11.71 17.97
CA ILE A 92 -2.03 -12.85 18.21
C ILE A 92 -0.71 -12.40 18.86
N LEU A 93 -0.10 -11.34 18.33
CA LEU A 93 1.23 -10.87 18.73
C LEU A 93 1.19 -9.66 19.66
N LEU A 94 0.03 -9.05 19.90
CA LEU A 94 -0.13 -7.81 20.67
C LEU A 94 0.76 -6.66 20.17
N LYS A 95 1.12 -6.68 18.88
CA LYS A 95 1.99 -5.70 18.25
C LYS A 95 1.24 -4.99 17.14
N ALA A 96 1.07 -3.69 17.28
CA ALA A 96 0.49 -2.85 16.25
C ALA A 96 1.51 -2.60 15.12
N ARG A 97 1.15 -2.97 13.89
CA ARG A 97 2.01 -2.90 12.71
C ARG A 97 1.53 -1.91 11.63
N SER A 98 0.38 -1.28 11.84
CA SER A 98 -0.18 -0.26 10.95
C SER A 98 -0.85 0.84 11.77
N GLY A 99 -1.07 2.01 11.18
CA GLY A 99 -1.81 3.09 11.84
C GLY A 99 -3.22 2.65 12.28
N PHE A 100 -3.87 1.79 11.49
CA PHE A 100 -5.13 1.14 11.83
C PHE A 100 -5.02 0.28 13.11
N ALA A 101 -4.00 -0.58 13.20
CA ALA A 101 -3.80 -1.42 14.37
C ALA A 101 -3.44 -0.60 15.63
N ILE A 102 -2.67 0.49 15.46
CA ILE A 102 -2.33 1.42 16.55
C ILE A 102 -3.58 2.14 17.07
N ALA A 103 -4.49 2.52 16.17
CA ALA A 103 -5.75 3.14 16.56
C ALA A 103 -6.61 2.17 17.37
N ILE A 104 -6.76 0.92 16.90
CA ILE A 104 -7.50 -0.12 17.64
C ILE A 104 -6.88 -0.36 19.02
N SER A 105 -5.55 -0.51 19.10
CA SER A 105 -4.87 -0.78 20.38
C SER A 105 -4.99 0.36 21.40
N LYS A 106 -5.33 1.57 20.95
CA LYS A 106 -5.62 2.72 21.82
C LYS A 106 -7.09 2.84 22.21
N LEU A 107 -8.00 2.33 21.38
CA LEU A 107 -9.45 2.42 21.58
C LEU A 107 -10.00 1.27 22.44
N VAL A 108 -9.38 0.10 22.37
CA VAL A 108 -9.85 -1.12 23.04
C VAL A 108 -8.67 -1.83 23.72
N SER A 109 -8.93 -2.42 24.88
CA SER A 109 -8.01 -3.37 25.52
C SER A 109 -7.88 -4.63 24.66
N VAL A 110 -6.77 -4.73 23.92
CA VAL A 110 -6.48 -5.90 23.09
C VAL A 110 -5.94 -6.99 24.01
N GLU A 111 -6.77 -8.01 24.24
CA GLU A 111 -6.34 -9.24 24.91
C GLU A 111 -5.68 -10.20 23.93
N LYS A 112 -4.66 -10.93 24.41
CA LYS A 112 -3.98 -11.92 23.58
C LYS A 112 -4.95 -13.04 23.23
N TRP A 113 -5.00 -13.38 21.96
CA TRP A 113 -5.77 -14.52 21.49
C TRP A 113 -5.04 -15.82 21.80
N ASP A 114 -5.25 -16.34 23.01
CA ASP A 114 -4.66 -17.59 23.51
C ASP A 114 -5.67 -18.75 23.61
N LYS A 115 -6.97 -18.48 23.42
CA LYS A 115 -8.06 -19.47 23.52
C LYS A 115 -8.58 -19.89 22.15
N ILE A 116 -9.26 -21.05 22.08
CA ILE A 116 -9.95 -21.51 20.87
C ILE A 116 -11.02 -20.52 20.41
N ILE A 117 -11.64 -19.80 21.35
CA ILE A 117 -12.67 -18.79 21.09
C ILE A 117 -12.00 -17.47 20.68
N PHE A 118 -12.44 -16.92 19.56
CA PHE A 118 -12.03 -15.60 19.09
C PHE A 118 -12.43 -14.50 20.08
N PRO A 119 -11.53 -13.57 20.44
CA PRO A 119 -11.87 -12.43 21.30
C PRO A 119 -13.03 -11.63 20.73
N TYR A 120 -13.98 -11.22 21.58
CA TYR A 120 -15.14 -10.43 21.14
C TYR A 120 -14.76 -9.17 20.35
N PRO A 121 -13.76 -8.36 20.77
CA PRO A 121 -13.33 -7.19 19.99
C PRO A 121 -12.80 -7.56 18.60
N PHE A 122 -12.08 -8.69 18.47
CA PHE A 122 -11.56 -9.15 17.19
C PHE A 122 -12.71 -9.44 16.21
N ASN A 123 -13.76 -10.14 16.65
CA ASN A 123 -14.91 -10.46 15.80
C ASN A 123 -15.63 -9.20 15.30
N LEU A 124 -15.81 -8.20 16.17
CA LEU A 124 -16.41 -6.92 15.78
C LEU A 124 -15.59 -6.21 14.72
N PHE A 125 -14.27 -6.08 14.93
CA PHE A 125 -13.39 -5.44 13.95
C PHE A 125 -13.27 -6.25 12.66
N LEU A 126 -13.36 -7.58 12.72
CA LEU A 126 -13.35 -8.43 11.54
C LEU A 126 -14.62 -8.18 10.70
N ILE A 127 -15.80 -8.17 11.31
CA ILE A 127 -17.06 -7.85 10.64
C ILE A 127 -17.00 -6.44 10.04
N ALA A 128 -16.54 -5.45 10.81
CA ALA A 128 -16.39 -4.09 10.32
C ALA A 128 -15.43 -4.00 9.13
N THR A 129 -14.32 -4.75 9.15
CA THR A 129 -13.35 -4.83 8.06
C THR A 129 -13.95 -5.48 6.82
N ILE A 130 -14.75 -6.54 6.98
CA ILE A 130 -15.46 -7.20 5.87
C ILE A 130 -16.43 -6.21 5.23
N ILE A 131 -17.30 -5.57 6.02
CA ILE A 131 -18.28 -4.59 5.53
C ILE A 131 -17.57 -3.43 4.83
N SER A 132 -16.52 -2.88 5.45
CA SER A 132 -15.72 -1.80 4.88
C SER A 132 -15.06 -2.20 3.56
N SER A 133 -14.53 -3.42 3.46
CA SER A 133 -13.92 -3.92 2.22
C SER A 133 -14.94 -4.08 1.08
N LEU A 134 -16.16 -4.53 1.40
CA LEU A 134 -17.26 -4.66 0.44
C LEU A 134 -17.68 -3.28 -0.08
N LEU A 135 -17.87 -2.33 0.83
CA LEU A 135 -18.24 -0.95 0.50
C LEU A 135 -17.14 -0.27 -0.32
N SER A 136 -15.87 -0.48 0.06
CA SER A 136 -14.69 0.04 -0.63
C SER A 136 -14.59 -0.48 -2.07
N TYR A 137 -14.94 -1.75 -2.32
CA TYR A 137 -14.97 -2.30 -3.67
C TYR A 137 -15.93 -1.53 -4.59
N TYR A 138 -17.18 -1.33 -4.17
CA TYR A 138 -18.16 -0.57 -4.96
C TYR A 138 -17.77 0.91 -5.10
N ALA A 139 -17.27 1.52 -4.01
CA ALA A 139 -16.78 2.89 -4.04
C ALA A 139 -15.62 3.04 -5.04
N THR A 140 -14.69 2.09 -5.06
CA THR A 140 -13.55 2.07 -5.99
C THR A 140 -13.99 1.98 -7.44
N LEU A 141 -15.01 1.15 -7.75
CA LEU A 141 -15.56 1.07 -9.11
C LEU A 141 -16.20 2.39 -9.55
N LYS A 142 -17.02 3.01 -8.68
CA LYS A 142 -17.72 4.26 -8.99
C LYS A 142 -16.75 5.42 -9.14
N ILE A 143 -15.88 5.63 -8.14
CA ILE A 143 -14.88 6.70 -8.11
C ILE A 143 -13.86 6.48 -9.23
N GLY A 144 -13.39 5.25 -9.42
CA GLY A 144 -12.43 4.89 -10.46
C GLY A 144 -12.93 5.23 -11.87
N ARG A 145 -14.22 4.98 -12.17
CA ARG A 145 -14.82 5.34 -13.47
C ARG A 145 -14.89 6.86 -13.68
N VAL A 146 -15.28 7.61 -12.64
CA VAL A 146 -15.31 9.08 -12.69
C VAL A 146 -13.90 9.64 -12.87
N VAL A 147 -12.94 9.16 -12.10
CA VAL A 147 -11.54 9.57 -12.20
C VAL A 147 -11.00 9.23 -13.59
N ALA A 148 -11.19 8.01 -14.09
CA ALA A 148 -10.71 7.61 -15.42
C ALA A 148 -11.27 8.50 -16.54
N LYS A 149 -12.53 8.95 -16.44
CA LYS A 149 -13.14 9.84 -17.43
C LYS A 149 -12.58 11.25 -17.40
N ASN A 150 -12.21 11.74 -16.21
CA ASN A 150 -11.78 13.12 -16.01
C ASN A 150 -10.25 13.29 -15.98
N ILE A 151 -9.48 12.22 -15.76
CA ILE A 151 -8.02 12.29 -15.54
C ILE A 151 -7.26 12.78 -16.78
N SER A 152 -7.77 12.50 -17.99
CA SER A 152 -7.17 12.99 -19.25
C SER A 152 -7.29 14.50 -19.41
N ASN A 153 -8.30 15.12 -18.79
CA ASN A 153 -8.51 16.57 -18.84
C ASN A 153 -7.70 17.33 -17.79
N ILE A 154 -7.09 16.63 -16.83
CA ILE A 154 -6.32 17.23 -15.75
C ILE A 154 -4.85 17.23 -16.16
N SER A 155 -4.21 18.40 -16.14
CA SER A 155 -2.77 18.47 -16.39
C SER A 155 -2.00 17.72 -15.30
N TYR A 156 -1.07 16.87 -15.73
CA TYR A 156 -0.26 16.05 -14.83
C TYR A 156 0.49 16.90 -13.78
N SER A 157 0.94 18.09 -14.18
CA SER A 157 1.60 19.06 -13.31
C SER A 157 0.71 19.58 -12.18
N SER A 158 -0.59 19.79 -12.43
CA SER A 158 -1.52 20.20 -11.38
C SER A 158 -1.74 19.09 -10.37
N LEU A 159 -1.87 17.83 -10.84
CA LEU A 159 -2.03 16.67 -9.98
C LEU A 159 -0.81 16.45 -9.06
N LEU A 160 0.40 16.62 -9.61
CA LEU A 160 1.63 16.61 -8.83
C LEU A 160 1.69 17.73 -7.78
N LYS A 161 1.36 18.98 -8.16
CA LYS A 161 1.39 20.10 -7.21
C LYS A 161 0.39 19.90 -6.06
N ILE A 162 -0.83 19.48 -6.37
CA ILE A 162 -1.88 19.22 -5.38
C ILE A 162 -1.46 18.11 -4.42
N SER A 163 -1.00 16.97 -4.94
CA SER A 163 -0.54 15.85 -4.11
C SER A 163 0.64 16.24 -3.21
N LEU A 164 1.63 16.97 -3.73
CA LEU A 164 2.75 17.46 -2.94
C LEU A 164 2.29 18.43 -1.85
N ALA A 165 1.39 19.36 -2.18
CA ALA A 165 0.84 20.31 -1.22
C ALA A 165 0.09 19.61 -0.08
N ILE A 166 -0.72 18.59 -0.39
CA ILE A 166 -1.43 17.79 0.62
C ILE A 166 -0.44 17.07 1.54
N ILE A 167 0.64 16.49 0.99
CA ILE A 167 1.66 15.80 1.79
C ILE A 167 2.38 16.78 2.72
N ILE A 168 2.81 17.93 2.19
CA ILE A 168 3.48 18.98 2.98
C ILE A 168 2.57 19.46 4.11
N LEU A 169 1.30 19.74 3.81
CA LEU A 169 0.31 20.19 4.78
C LEU A 169 0.09 19.14 5.87
N MET A 170 -0.09 17.87 5.51
CA MET A 170 -0.24 16.78 6.47
C MET A 170 0.98 16.64 7.37
N VAL A 171 2.19 16.66 6.81
CA VAL A 171 3.43 16.56 7.58
C VAL A 171 3.55 17.73 8.56
N PHE A 172 3.23 18.95 8.10
CA PHE A 172 3.27 20.13 8.95
C PHE A 172 2.26 20.07 10.10
N ILE A 173 1.01 19.65 9.83
CA ILE A 173 -0.03 19.54 10.86
C ILE A 173 0.35 18.49 11.93
N PHE A 174 0.87 17.34 11.53
CA PHE A 174 1.13 16.24 12.47
C PHE A 174 2.50 16.29 13.15
N ASN A 175 3.53 16.84 12.50
CA ASN A 175 4.92 16.79 12.98
C ASN A 175 5.58 18.18 13.10
N GLY A 176 4.87 19.25 12.74
CA GLY A 176 5.38 20.62 12.77
C GLY A 176 6.58 20.85 11.85
N ILE A 177 7.44 21.80 12.24
CA ILE A 177 8.62 22.22 11.47
C ILE A 177 9.68 21.11 11.37
N LEU A 178 9.81 20.27 12.41
CA LEU A 178 10.79 19.17 12.42
C LEU A 178 10.40 18.10 11.39
N GLY A 179 9.11 17.82 11.23
CA GLY A 179 8.61 16.96 10.16
C GLY A 179 8.95 17.47 8.77
N MET A 180 8.93 18.78 8.55
CA MET A 180 9.31 19.38 7.27
C MET A 180 10.79 19.17 6.94
N LEU A 181 11.68 19.29 7.92
CA LEU A 181 13.10 18.97 7.75
C LEU A 181 13.30 17.50 7.39
N ILE A 182 12.62 16.59 8.09
CA ILE A 182 12.68 15.15 7.80
C ILE A 182 12.16 14.86 6.38
N LEU A 183 11.04 15.46 5.98
CA LEU A 183 10.48 15.33 4.64
C LEU A 183 11.47 15.78 3.57
N PHE A 184 12.18 16.89 3.80
CA PHE A 184 13.19 17.40 2.89
C PHE A 184 14.36 16.42 2.74
N VAL A 185 14.94 15.95 3.85
CA VAL A 185 16.05 14.99 3.85
C VAL A 185 15.63 13.67 3.19
N ALA A 186 14.48 13.11 3.58
CA ALA A 186 13.96 11.87 3.01
C ALA A 186 13.68 11.99 1.51
N SER A 187 13.17 13.15 1.06
CA SER A 187 12.96 13.43 -0.36
C SER A 187 14.28 13.47 -1.13
N SER A 188 15.32 14.10 -0.56
CA SER A 188 16.67 14.14 -1.17
C SER A 188 17.26 12.73 -1.33
N ILE A 189 17.15 11.88 -0.30
CA ILE A 189 17.56 10.47 -0.37
C ILE A 189 16.78 9.71 -1.45
N GLY A 190 15.47 9.92 -1.54
CA GLY A 190 14.63 9.28 -2.56
C GLY A 190 14.95 9.70 -4.00
N LEU A 191 15.45 10.93 -4.20
CA LEU A 191 15.91 11.43 -5.49
C LEU A 191 17.25 10.83 -5.88
N LEU A 192 18.15 10.62 -4.91
CA LEU A 192 19.44 9.99 -5.11
C LEU A 192 19.31 8.58 -5.70
N CYS A 193 18.28 7.82 -5.29
CA CYS A 193 17.97 6.53 -5.92
C CYS A 193 17.66 6.62 -7.43
N LEU A 194 17.04 7.71 -7.88
CA LEU A 194 16.72 7.89 -9.31
C LEU A 194 17.98 8.13 -10.12
N GLU A 195 18.92 8.90 -9.57
CA GLU A 195 20.20 9.20 -10.22
C GLU A 195 21.05 7.94 -10.38
N PHE A 196 21.10 7.12 -9.33
CA PHE A 196 21.77 5.82 -9.35
C PHE A 196 21.01 4.72 -10.11
N LYS A 197 19.84 5.02 -10.70
CA LYS A 197 18.97 4.06 -11.41
C LYS A 197 18.61 2.82 -10.57
N VAL A 198 18.58 2.95 -9.24
CA VAL A 198 18.19 1.88 -8.32
C VAL A 198 16.71 2.03 -7.94
N ARG A 199 16.07 0.91 -7.58
CA ARG A 199 14.68 0.95 -7.11
C ARG A 199 14.62 1.65 -5.75
N ARG A 200 13.69 2.60 -5.58
CA ARG A 200 13.45 3.27 -4.28
C ARG A 200 13.11 2.31 -3.13
N SER A 201 12.64 1.10 -3.45
CA SER A 201 12.41 0.03 -2.46
C SER A 201 13.69 -0.35 -1.69
N VAL A 202 14.87 -0.11 -2.25
CA VAL A 202 16.16 -0.37 -1.58
C VAL A 202 16.32 0.49 -0.32
N CYS A 203 15.73 1.69 -0.27
CA CYS A 203 15.78 2.54 0.93
C CYS A 203 15.17 1.88 2.16
N MET A 204 14.20 0.98 2.00
CA MET A 204 13.63 0.24 3.14
C MET A 204 14.58 -0.82 3.71
N GLY A 205 15.66 -1.16 2.99
CA GLY A 205 16.70 -2.08 3.47
C GLY A 205 17.34 -1.62 4.78
N ILE A 206 17.43 -0.30 5.02
CA ILE A 206 17.98 0.26 6.27
C ILE A 206 17.15 -0.10 7.50
N LEU A 207 15.86 -0.40 7.34
CA LEU A 207 14.99 -0.86 8.43
C LEU A 207 15.03 -2.38 8.54
N LEU A 208 15.02 -3.09 7.41
CA LEU A 208 15.03 -4.55 7.38
C LEU A 208 16.32 -5.15 7.95
N LEU A 209 17.48 -4.59 7.60
CA LEU A 209 18.78 -5.13 8.01
C LEU A 209 18.93 -5.16 9.55
N PRO A 210 18.71 -4.06 10.30
CA PRO A 210 18.75 -4.09 11.76
C PRO A 210 17.73 -5.04 12.40
N LEU A 211 16.54 -5.15 11.80
CA LEU A 211 15.47 -6.03 12.31
C LEU A 211 15.83 -7.51 12.16
N ILE A 212 16.43 -7.89 11.03
CA ILE A 212 16.91 -9.25 10.80
C ILE A 212 18.07 -9.54 11.76
N LEU A 213 19.04 -8.62 11.87
CA LEU A 213 20.19 -8.78 12.76
C LEU A 213 19.76 -8.94 14.22
N ARG A 214 18.84 -8.09 14.72
CA ARG A 214 18.32 -8.18 16.09
C ARG A 214 17.49 -9.45 16.36
N TYR A 215 16.93 -10.08 15.33
CA TYR A 215 16.20 -11.33 15.52
C TYR A 215 17.14 -12.54 15.51
N PHE A 216 18.25 -12.47 14.76
CA PHE A 216 19.24 -13.55 14.64
C PHE A 216 20.34 -13.51 15.71
N LEU A 217 20.69 -12.33 16.22
CA LEU A 217 21.66 -12.08 17.28
C LEU A 217 20.93 -11.86 18.61
#